data_AF-A0A952WAR6-F1
#
_entry.id   AF-A0A952WAR6-F1
#
_cell.length_a   1.000
_cell.length_b   1.000
_cell.length_c   1.000
_cell.angle_alpha   90.00
_cell.angle_beta   90.00
_cell.angle_gamma   90.00
#
_symmetry.space_group_name_H-M   'P 1'
#
loop_
_entity.id
_entity.type
_entity.pdbx_description
1 polymer ?
#
loop_
_entity_poly.entity_id
_entity_poly.type
_entity_poly.pdbx_seq_one_letter_code
_entity_poly.pdbx_strand_id
1 'polypeptide(L)'
;MKGPPTRAASFIPVLFAAAMCCVFPAAGQTPGPDPSNSRPASPIPDKQALLVLLENGGVSLRGLGLSPPQGLSIPVWMPSSPRGAPPLARLARTMNPASWKPRTINIDSAIKLATDYLLEEFAKRHLAAATPHYDRVLILEDDNFTAARVLETIASLKGYTLDIHIMAHGNRGFIAGQNRAYLNEATFFRPLREMHIRGEIPPIRTVYQMNCMAGTLFDQWLAVGTLAVCGTSSDSLNMMPTQYFAFLRHWLRGKSFADAVLAGYAETRPAYERLYSGHPALAVESAMLMSGDGTQALRPAGATARTSPPPSGTRPD
;
A
#
# COMPACT_ATOMS: atom_id res chain seq x y z
N MET A 1 -23.61 -48.46 19.11
CA MET A 1 -22.34 -47.80 18.75
C MET A 1 -22.62 -46.34 18.43
N LYS A 2 -22.23 -45.41 19.31
CA LYS A 2 -22.39 -43.96 19.10
C LYS A 2 -21.22 -43.49 18.22
N GLY A 3 -21.50 -43.03 17.01
CA GLY A 3 -20.50 -42.42 16.13
C GLY A 3 -19.97 -41.10 16.72
N PRO A 4 -18.73 -40.71 16.40
CA PRO A 4 -18.13 -39.51 16.97
C PRO A 4 -18.76 -38.24 16.38
N PRO A 5 -18.75 -37.11 17.12
CA PRO A 5 -19.32 -35.86 16.65
C PRO A 5 -18.51 -35.29 15.49
N THR A 6 -19.23 -34.87 14.46
CA THR A 6 -18.73 -34.05 13.34
C THR A 6 -18.05 -32.80 13.87
N ARG A 7 -16.78 -32.59 13.49
CA ARG A 7 -16.01 -31.39 13.79
C ARG A 7 -16.72 -30.15 13.24
N ALA A 8 -16.89 -29.15 14.09
CA ALA A 8 -17.26 -27.81 13.67
C ALA A 8 -16.23 -27.30 12.65
N ALA A 9 -16.71 -26.90 11.48
CA ALA A 9 -15.89 -26.21 10.49
C ALA A 9 -15.46 -24.86 11.07
N SER A 10 -14.17 -24.71 11.31
CA SER A 10 -13.53 -23.43 11.59
C SER A 10 -13.76 -22.52 10.38
N PHE A 11 -14.74 -21.63 10.48
CA PHE A 11 -14.93 -20.55 9.52
C PHE A 11 -13.87 -19.47 9.78
N ILE A 12 -13.21 -19.01 8.70
CA ILE A 12 -12.20 -17.92 8.60
C ILE A 12 -10.75 -18.43 8.82
N PRO A 13 -9.89 -18.47 7.76
CA PRO A 13 -9.55 -17.32 6.91
C PRO A 13 -9.48 -17.67 5.40
N VAL A 14 -10.53 -17.39 4.64
CA VAL A 14 -10.52 -17.55 3.17
C VAL A 14 -10.81 -16.24 2.45
N LEU A 15 -11.01 -15.13 3.17
CA LEU A 15 -11.39 -13.84 2.58
C LEU A 15 -10.23 -12.99 2.02
N PHE A 16 -9.03 -13.55 1.86
CA PHE A 16 -7.80 -12.75 1.60
C PHE A 16 -7.14 -12.96 0.24
N ALA A 17 -7.74 -13.72 -0.66
CA ALA A 17 -7.22 -13.86 -2.00
C ALA A 17 -8.33 -13.92 -3.02
N ALA A 18 -8.68 -12.76 -3.52
CA ALA A 18 -8.44 -12.47 -4.92
C ALA A 18 -8.94 -11.05 -5.20
N ALA A 19 -8.31 -10.43 -6.18
CA ALA A 19 -9.00 -9.84 -7.31
C ALA A 19 -7.94 -9.12 -8.12
N MET A 20 -7.52 -9.66 -9.27
CA MET A 20 -6.90 -8.85 -10.32
C MET A 20 -6.67 -9.71 -11.56
N CYS A 21 -7.54 -9.55 -12.56
CA CYS A 21 -7.28 -9.99 -13.93
C CYS A 21 -7.32 -8.77 -14.83
N CYS A 22 -6.24 -8.52 -15.56
CA CYS A 22 -6.19 -7.59 -16.68
C CYS A 22 -5.42 -8.28 -17.81
N VAL A 23 -6.04 -8.37 -18.99
CA VAL A 23 -5.48 -9.00 -20.21
C VAL A 23 -4.89 -7.91 -21.09
N PHE A 24 -3.59 -7.95 -21.42
CA PHE A 24 -2.96 -6.95 -22.29
C PHE A 24 -1.72 -7.47 -23.07
N PRO A 25 -1.36 -6.82 -24.19
CA PRO A 25 -0.33 -7.27 -25.12
C PRO A 25 1.10 -6.80 -24.73
N ALA A 26 2.10 -7.40 -25.38
CA ALA A 26 3.53 -7.21 -25.11
C ALA A 26 4.03 -5.78 -25.37
N ALA A 27 4.99 -5.31 -24.56
CA ALA A 27 5.72 -4.06 -24.80
C ALA A 27 7.22 -4.31 -24.91
N GLY A 28 7.86 -3.52 -25.78
CA GLY A 28 9.30 -3.53 -26.04
C GLY A 28 10.14 -2.89 -24.94
N GLN A 29 11.40 -3.28 -24.89
CA GLN A 29 12.41 -2.83 -23.92
C GLN A 29 12.93 -1.42 -24.24
N THR A 30 13.22 -0.64 -23.20
CA THR A 30 13.94 0.64 -23.27
C THR A 30 15.39 0.50 -22.79
N PRO A 31 16.33 1.29 -23.33
CA PRO A 31 17.75 1.23 -22.95
C PRO A 31 18.00 1.84 -21.55
N GLY A 32 18.94 1.25 -20.81
CA GLY A 32 19.29 1.63 -19.43
C GLY A 32 20.17 2.90 -19.30
N PRO A 33 20.29 3.45 -18.08
CA PRO A 33 20.99 4.71 -17.81
C PRO A 33 22.53 4.61 -17.82
N ASP A 34 23.19 5.74 -18.16
CA ASP A 34 24.65 5.92 -18.27
C ASP A 34 25.33 6.03 -16.89
N PRO A 35 26.36 5.20 -16.58
CA PRO A 35 27.04 5.16 -15.29
C PRO A 35 28.00 6.33 -15.00
N SER A 36 28.21 7.27 -15.92
CA SER A 36 29.22 8.34 -15.78
C SER A 36 28.84 9.55 -14.90
N ASN A 37 27.66 9.54 -14.27
CA ASN A 37 27.09 10.72 -13.61
C ASN A 37 27.10 10.67 -12.06
N SER A 38 28.24 10.30 -11.45
CA SER A 38 28.37 10.21 -9.98
C SER A 38 28.69 11.56 -9.33
N ARG A 39 27.64 12.32 -8.99
CA ARG A 39 27.75 13.54 -8.17
C ARG A 39 28.20 13.18 -6.74
N PRO A 40 29.10 13.94 -6.09
CA PRO A 40 29.51 13.68 -4.71
C PRO A 40 28.29 13.69 -3.78
N ALA A 41 28.16 12.64 -2.97
CA ALA A 41 27.03 12.43 -2.09
C ALA A 41 26.96 13.56 -1.06
N SER A 42 25.85 14.32 -1.08
CA SER A 42 25.54 15.22 0.03
C SER A 42 25.39 14.40 1.32
N PRO A 43 25.78 14.93 2.49
CA PRO A 43 25.60 14.21 3.75
C PRO A 43 24.12 13.85 3.93
N ILE A 44 23.86 12.58 4.24
CA ILE A 44 22.50 12.05 4.43
C ILE A 44 21.90 12.72 5.67
N PRO A 45 20.72 13.37 5.57
CA PRO A 45 20.06 13.96 6.74
C PRO A 45 19.78 12.91 7.83
N ASP A 46 19.97 13.30 9.10
CA ASP A 46 19.72 12.41 10.25
C ASP A 46 18.24 12.06 10.44
N LYS A 47 17.33 12.93 9.96
CA LYS A 47 15.88 12.75 10.10
C LYS A 47 15.33 11.85 9.01
N GLN A 48 14.42 10.94 9.37
CA GLN A 48 13.78 10.00 8.45
C GLN A 48 12.27 10.21 8.38
N ALA A 49 11.74 10.24 7.17
CA ALA A 49 10.32 10.28 6.90
C ALA A 49 9.89 9.04 6.12
N LEU A 50 8.68 8.57 6.41
CA LEU A 50 7.98 7.55 5.64
C LEU A 50 6.74 8.18 5.02
N LEU A 51 6.63 8.12 3.69
CA LEU A 51 5.42 8.44 2.97
C LEU A 51 4.75 7.15 2.50
N VAL A 52 3.51 6.92 2.91
CA VAL A 52 2.71 5.79 2.50
C VAL A 52 1.61 6.27 1.57
N LEU A 53 1.53 5.65 0.40
CA LEU A 53 0.48 5.88 -0.58
C LEU A 53 -0.43 4.65 -0.58
N LEU A 54 -1.68 4.84 -0.20
CA LEU A 54 -2.62 3.75 0.07
C LEU A 54 -3.89 3.92 -0.78
N GLU A 55 -4.10 3.01 -1.72
CA GLU A 55 -5.31 2.91 -2.54
C GLU A 55 -5.59 1.43 -2.81
N ASN A 56 -6.38 0.79 -1.96
CA ASN A 56 -6.68 -0.63 -2.16
C ASN A 56 -7.82 -0.81 -3.16
N GLY A 57 -8.77 0.13 -3.20
CA GLY A 57 -9.95 0.06 -4.04
C GLY A 57 -10.85 -1.14 -3.73
N GLY A 58 -10.64 -1.86 -2.62
CA GLY A 58 -11.40 -3.03 -2.21
C GLY A 58 -11.35 -4.25 -3.13
N VAL A 59 -11.91 -5.35 -2.65
CA VAL A 59 -12.03 -6.63 -3.36
C VAL A 59 -13.38 -6.72 -4.07
N SER A 60 -13.36 -7.02 -5.37
CA SER A 60 -14.59 -7.41 -6.10
C SER A 60 -14.81 -8.92 -6.03
N LEU A 61 -16.06 -9.34 -5.93
CA LEU A 61 -16.42 -10.77 -5.97
C LEU A 61 -15.99 -11.40 -7.30
N ARG A 62 -16.12 -10.67 -8.41
CA ARG A 62 -15.67 -11.14 -9.72
C ARG A 62 -14.18 -11.47 -9.74
N GLY A 63 -13.39 -10.68 -9.03
CA GLY A 63 -11.97 -10.96 -8.88
C GLY A 63 -11.67 -12.25 -8.13
N LEU A 64 -12.56 -12.70 -7.24
CA LEU A 64 -12.55 -14.01 -6.56
C LEU A 64 -12.98 -15.18 -7.44
N GLY A 65 -13.20 -14.95 -8.74
CA GLY A 65 -13.81 -15.94 -9.63
C GLY A 65 -15.27 -16.23 -9.26
N LEU A 66 -15.83 -15.49 -8.29
CA LEU A 66 -17.22 -15.56 -7.91
C LEU A 66 -17.98 -14.61 -8.82
N SER A 67 -18.81 -15.15 -9.70
CA SER A 67 -19.81 -14.34 -10.40
C SER A 67 -21.00 -14.20 -9.45
N PRO A 68 -21.16 -13.08 -8.70
CA PRO A 68 -22.42 -12.87 -8.01
C PRO A 68 -23.53 -12.92 -9.06
N PRO A 69 -24.71 -13.48 -8.75
CA PRO A 69 -25.84 -13.42 -9.66
C PRO A 69 -26.00 -11.98 -10.14
N GLN A 70 -26.00 -11.76 -11.47
CA GLN A 70 -26.03 -10.41 -12.01
C GLN A 70 -27.22 -9.65 -11.43
N GLY A 71 -26.98 -8.47 -10.88
CA GLY A 71 -28.02 -7.65 -10.28
C GLY A 71 -28.47 -8.06 -8.88
N LEU A 72 -27.79 -9.00 -8.21
CA LEU A 72 -28.09 -9.34 -6.83
C LEU A 72 -27.90 -8.10 -5.95
N SER A 73 -29.04 -7.54 -5.57
CA SER A 73 -29.11 -6.32 -4.79
C SER A 73 -30.06 -6.53 -3.64
N ILE A 74 -29.61 -6.15 -2.44
CA ILE A 74 -30.41 -6.31 -1.23
C ILE A 74 -31.10 -4.97 -0.98
N PRO A 75 -32.44 -4.94 -0.85
CA PRO A 75 -33.12 -3.76 -0.35
C PRO A 75 -32.75 -3.62 1.13
N VAL A 76 -32.04 -2.55 1.46
CA VAL A 76 -31.77 -2.16 2.84
C VAL A 76 -32.52 -0.88 3.15
N TRP A 77 -33.03 -0.78 4.37
CA TRP A 77 -33.61 0.45 4.86
C TRP A 77 -32.50 1.25 5.52
N MET A 78 -32.16 2.40 4.95
CA MET A 78 -31.11 3.27 5.48
C MET A 78 -31.68 4.64 5.86
N PRO A 79 -31.20 5.26 6.94
CA PRO A 79 -31.63 6.60 7.33
C PRO A 79 -31.37 7.58 6.20
N SER A 80 -32.38 8.39 5.87
CA SER A 80 -32.22 9.47 4.92
C SER A 80 -31.45 10.61 5.58
N SER A 81 -30.18 10.79 5.19
CA SER A 81 -29.35 11.90 5.66
C SER A 81 -29.43 13.05 4.64
N PRO A 82 -30.23 14.10 4.87
CA PRO A 82 -30.19 15.28 4.01
C PRO A 82 -28.81 15.92 4.11
N ARG A 83 -28.22 16.27 2.95
CA ARG A 83 -26.96 17.02 2.92
C ARG A 83 -27.14 18.31 3.73
N GLY A 84 -26.23 18.57 4.67
CA GLY A 84 -26.22 19.80 5.47
C GLY A 84 -26.92 19.75 6.84
N ALA A 85 -27.50 18.61 7.27
CA ALA A 85 -28.09 18.54 8.61
C ALA A 85 -27.05 18.63 9.75
N PRO A 86 -27.36 19.24 10.90
CA PRO A 86 -26.49 19.23 12.09
C PRO A 86 -26.18 17.81 12.59
N PRO A 87 -25.05 17.56 13.28
CA PRO A 87 -24.66 16.22 13.75
C PRO A 87 -25.71 15.52 14.62
N LEU A 88 -26.31 16.24 15.58
CA LEU A 88 -27.37 15.70 16.45
C LEU A 88 -28.63 15.33 15.67
N ALA A 89 -29.01 16.12 14.66
CA ALA A 89 -30.15 15.83 13.80
C ALA A 89 -29.90 14.62 12.90
N ARG A 90 -28.65 14.40 12.47
CA ARG A 90 -28.25 13.17 11.77
C ARG A 90 -28.35 11.96 12.69
N LEU A 91 -27.84 12.05 13.91
CA LEU A 91 -27.91 10.97 14.89
C LEU A 91 -29.37 10.59 15.23
N ALA A 92 -30.22 11.58 15.52
CA ALA A 92 -31.63 11.35 15.82
C ALA A 92 -32.37 10.65 14.65
N ARG A 93 -32.04 10.97 13.39
CA ARG A 93 -32.59 10.28 12.22
C ARG A 93 -32.02 8.88 12.02
N THR A 94 -30.73 8.66 12.30
CA THR A 94 -30.17 7.30 12.26
C THR A 94 -30.88 6.36 13.25
N MET A 95 -31.40 6.91 14.35
CA MET A 95 -32.14 6.15 15.37
C MET A 95 -33.67 6.12 15.15
N ASN A 96 -34.21 6.81 14.13
CA ASN A 96 -35.65 6.82 13.83
C ASN A 96 -35.95 5.99 12.56
N PRO A 97 -36.45 4.75 12.69
CA PRO A 97 -36.78 3.88 11.56
C PRO A 97 -37.80 4.47 10.58
N ALA A 98 -38.70 5.36 11.04
CA ALA A 98 -39.67 6.01 10.18
C ALA A 98 -39.03 6.99 9.17
N SER A 99 -37.76 7.39 9.40
CA SER A 99 -37.00 8.23 8.47
C SER A 99 -36.16 7.44 7.47
N TRP A 100 -36.17 6.11 7.57
CA TRP A 100 -35.39 5.24 6.71
C TRP A 100 -36.09 5.09 5.36
N LYS A 101 -35.30 5.10 4.29
CA LYS A 101 -35.80 4.90 2.92
C LYS A 101 -35.19 3.61 2.38
N PRO A 102 -35.95 2.82 1.60
CA PRO A 102 -35.41 1.65 0.95
C PRO A 102 -34.33 2.12 -0.03
N ARG A 103 -33.17 1.47 0.03
CA ARG A 103 -32.06 1.65 -0.88
C ARG A 103 -31.58 0.29 -1.32
N THR A 104 -31.28 0.21 -2.61
CA THR A 104 -30.76 -1.01 -3.21
C THR A 104 -29.24 -0.96 -3.12
N ILE A 105 -28.65 -1.86 -2.33
CA ILE A 105 -27.20 -2.01 -2.29
C ILE A 105 -26.80 -3.15 -3.23
N ASN A 106 -25.93 -2.87 -4.19
CA ASN A 106 -25.24 -3.89 -4.96
C ASN A 106 -24.21 -4.58 -4.04
N ILE A 107 -24.33 -5.91 -3.89
CA ILE A 107 -23.48 -6.68 -2.97
C ILE A 107 -22.00 -6.57 -3.33
N ASP A 108 -21.65 -6.55 -4.61
CA ASP A 108 -20.26 -6.40 -5.06
C ASP A 108 -19.69 -5.05 -4.62
N SER A 109 -20.48 -3.97 -4.77
CA SER A 109 -20.08 -2.65 -4.28
C SER A 109 -19.97 -2.58 -2.76
N ALA A 110 -20.85 -3.27 -2.02
CA ALA A 110 -20.78 -3.32 -0.56
C ALA A 110 -19.55 -4.07 -0.06
N ILE A 111 -19.24 -5.21 -0.66
CA ILE A 111 -18.06 -6.02 -0.34
C ILE A 111 -16.80 -5.25 -0.68
N LYS A 112 -16.77 -4.61 -1.85
CA LYS A 112 -15.67 -3.74 -2.26
C LYS A 112 -15.42 -2.66 -1.20
N LEU A 113 -16.43 -1.86 -0.85
CA LEU A 113 -16.31 -0.81 0.17
C LEU A 113 -15.90 -1.34 1.56
N ALA A 114 -16.47 -2.47 1.99
CA ALA A 114 -16.16 -3.04 3.29
C ALA A 114 -14.72 -3.59 3.35
N THR A 115 -14.29 -4.28 2.30
CA THR A 115 -12.94 -4.84 2.22
C THR A 115 -11.88 -3.75 2.06
N ASP A 116 -12.18 -2.69 1.30
CA ASP A 116 -11.36 -1.50 1.18
C ASP A 116 -11.07 -0.90 2.57
N TYR A 117 -12.13 -0.51 3.29
CA TYR A 117 -12.04 0.04 4.64
C TYR A 117 -11.28 -0.87 5.60
N LEU A 118 -11.61 -2.17 5.63
CA LEU A 118 -10.97 -3.11 6.55
C LEU A 118 -9.47 -3.26 6.26
N LEU A 119 -9.07 -3.29 4.99
CA LEU A 119 -7.68 -3.43 4.61
C LEU A 119 -6.89 -2.15 4.91
N GLU A 120 -7.50 -0.98 4.72
CA GLU A 120 -6.89 0.30 5.09
C GLU A 120 -6.68 0.41 6.60
N GLU A 121 -7.70 0.11 7.40
CA GLU A 121 -7.58 0.12 8.86
C GLU A 121 -6.55 -0.89 9.35
N PHE A 122 -6.48 -2.05 8.72
CA PHE A 122 -5.47 -3.04 9.03
C PHE A 122 -4.06 -2.53 8.68
N ALA A 123 -3.90 -1.86 7.54
CA ALA A 123 -2.64 -1.26 7.14
C ALA A 123 -2.20 -0.13 8.10
N LYS A 124 -3.12 0.78 8.45
CA LYS A 124 -2.88 1.86 9.42
C LYS A 124 -2.39 1.32 10.77
N ARG A 125 -2.99 0.24 11.27
CA ARG A 125 -2.54 -0.42 12.51
C ARG A 125 -1.12 -0.97 12.41
N HIS A 126 -0.73 -1.54 11.27
CA HIS A 126 0.64 -2.01 11.07
C HIS A 126 1.63 -0.85 10.88
N LEU A 127 1.20 0.22 10.21
CA LEU A 127 1.98 1.44 10.03
C LEU A 127 2.19 2.19 11.34
N ALA A 128 1.30 2.06 12.32
CA ALA A 128 1.52 2.60 13.67
C ALA A 128 2.83 2.06 14.28
N ALA A 129 3.23 0.82 13.95
CA ALA A 129 4.51 0.24 14.37
C ALA A 129 5.72 0.92 13.73
N ALA A 130 5.56 1.67 12.63
CA ALA A 130 6.64 2.45 12.01
C ALA A 130 6.91 3.77 12.75
N THR A 131 5.93 4.32 13.48
CA THR A 131 6.05 5.61 14.19
C THR A 131 7.28 5.72 15.10
N PRO A 132 7.69 4.70 15.87
CA PRO A 132 8.90 4.79 16.70
C PRO A 132 10.21 4.78 15.90
N HIS A 133 10.16 4.45 14.61
CA HIS A 133 11.34 4.26 13.75
C HIS A 133 11.53 5.40 12.74
N TYR A 134 10.53 6.25 12.54
CA TYR A 134 10.56 7.40 11.64
C TYR A 134 10.23 8.66 12.42
N ASP A 135 10.92 9.77 12.13
CA ASP A 135 10.59 11.07 12.73
C ASP A 135 9.26 11.62 12.19
N ARG A 136 8.83 11.16 11.01
CA ARG A 136 7.55 11.51 10.41
C ARG A 136 6.98 10.37 9.59
N VAL A 137 5.72 10.02 9.82
CA VAL A 137 4.96 9.08 8.99
C VAL A 137 3.77 9.83 8.43
N LEU A 138 3.65 9.86 7.10
CA LEU A 138 2.53 10.48 6.38
C LEU A 138 1.84 9.40 5.55
N ILE A 139 0.51 9.39 5.59
CA ILE A 139 -0.31 8.46 4.82
C ILE A 139 -1.21 9.31 3.92
N LEU A 140 -1.16 9.06 2.61
CA LEU A 140 -2.07 9.64 1.63
C LEU A 140 -2.99 8.53 1.12
N GLU A 141 -4.28 8.73 1.33
CA GLU A 141 -5.36 7.81 0.96
C GLU A 141 -6.48 8.56 0.25
N ASP A 142 -7.32 7.82 -0.48
CA ASP A 142 -8.49 8.35 -1.18
C ASP A 142 -8.16 9.59 -2.03
N ASP A 143 -8.96 10.64 -1.89
CA ASP A 143 -8.84 11.91 -2.60
C ASP A 143 -7.50 12.63 -2.33
N ASN A 144 -6.72 12.21 -1.33
CA ASN A 144 -5.37 12.74 -1.09
C ASN A 144 -4.30 12.01 -1.90
N PHE A 145 -4.60 10.85 -2.48
CA PHE A 145 -3.66 10.10 -3.32
C PHE A 145 -3.74 10.56 -4.78
N THR A 146 -3.41 11.85 -5.00
CA THR A 146 -3.29 12.45 -6.34
C THR A 146 -1.85 12.86 -6.61
N ALA A 147 -1.43 12.91 -7.88
CA ALA A 147 -0.06 13.28 -8.23
C ALA A 147 0.37 14.63 -7.62
N ALA A 148 -0.50 15.66 -7.71
CA ALA A 148 -0.22 16.97 -7.14
C ALA A 148 -0.02 16.91 -5.61
N ARG A 149 -0.90 16.21 -4.90
CA ARG A 149 -0.81 16.10 -3.44
C ARG A 149 0.40 15.29 -3.00
N VAL A 150 0.76 14.23 -3.74
CA VAL A 150 1.96 13.44 -3.48
C VAL A 150 3.22 14.30 -3.68
N LEU A 151 3.32 15.05 -4.80
CA LEU A 151 4.45 15.95 -5.06
C LEU A 151 4.59 17.03 -3.98
N GLU A 152 3.50 17.68 -3.60
CA GLU A 152 3.47 18.67 -2.52
C GLU A 152 3.94 18.06 -1.18
N THR A 153 3.45 16.86 -0.88
CA THR A 153 3.82 16.15 0.35
C THR A 153 5.30 15.81 0.38
N ILE A 154 5.86 15.31 -0.73
CA ILE A 154 7.30 15.03 -0.85
C ILE A 154 8.12 16.31 -0.66
N ALA A 155 7.74 17.42 -1.31
CA ALA A 155 8.43 18.71 -1.15
C ALA A 155 8.42 19.22 0.29
N SER A 156 7.32 19.01 1.03
CA SER A 156 7.18 19.41 2.43
C SER A 156 8.13 18.68 3.39
N LEU A 157 8.79 17.62 2.92
CA LEU A 157 9.73 16.79 3.67
C LEU A 157 11.20 17.16 3.43
N LYS A 158 11.48 18.37 2.93
CA LYS A 158 12.87 18.89 2.89
C LYS A 158 13.55 18.76 4.25
N GLY A 159 14.82 18.34 4.24
CA GLY A 159 15.62 18.11 5.44
C GLY A 159 15.43 16.73 6.09
N TYR A 160 14.62 15.86 5.48
CA TYR A 160 14.53 14.44 5.83
C TYR A 160 15.21 13.59 4.75
N THR A 161 15.46 12.32 5.07
CA THR A 161 15.60 11.24 4.09
C THR A 161 14.26 10.52 4.00
N LEU A 162 13.80 10.21 2.78
CA LEU A 162 12.46 9.71 2.53
C LEU A 162 12.46 8.24 2.09
N ASP A 163 11.68 7.40 2.77
CA ASP A 163 11.22 6.12 2.22
C ASP A 163 9.76 6.27 1.74
N ILE A 164 9.43 5.62 0.62
CA ILE A 164 8.07 5.62 0.08
C ILE A 164 7.54 4.20 0.01
N HIS A 165 6.39 3.94 0.63
CA HIS A 165 5.67 2.67 0.50
C HIS A 165 4.38 2.89 -0.29
N ILE A 166 4.17 2.09 -1.32
CA ILE A 166 3.04 2.22 -2.24
C ILE A 166 2.23 0.94 -2.16
N MET A 167 0.98 1.03 -1.75
CA MET A 167 0.02 -0.06 -1.69
C MET A 167 -1.18 0.36 -2.52
N ALA A 168 -1.07 0.16 -3.82
CA ALA A 168 -1.97 0.77 -4.79
C ALA A 168 -2.25 -0.19 -5.94
N HIS A 169 -3.29 0.09 -6.70
CA HIS A 169 -3.39 -0.47 -8.03
C HIS A 169 -2.32 0.13 -8.95
N GLY A 170 -1.97 -0.59 -10.00
CA GLY A 170 -1.00 -0.14 -10.98
C GLY A 170 -1.09 -0.95 -12.26
N ASN A 171 -0.44 -0.45 -13.29
CA ASN A 171 -0.25 -1.11 -14.55
C ASN A 171 1.05 -0.61 -15.17
N ARG A 172 1.34 -1.00 -16.41
CA ARG A 172 2.50 -0.55 -17.16
C ARG A 172 2.59 0.97 -17.19
N GLY A 173 3.64 1.51 -16.58
CA GLY A 173 3.95 2.92 -16.62
C GLY A 173 3.12 3.81 -15.69
N PHE A 174 2.29 3.26 -14.79
CA PHE A 174 1.58 4.09 -13.82
C PHE A 174 1.18 3.38 -12.52
N ILE A 175 1.04 4.19 -11.47
CA ILE A 175 0.34 3.85 -10.22
C ILE A 175 -1.04 4.53 -10.27
N ALA A 176 -2.09 3.81 -9.89
CA ALA A 176 -3.45 4.35 -9.84
C ALA A 176 -3.81 4.76 -8.41
N GLY A 177 -3.95 6.06 -8.18
CA GLY A 177 -4.65 6.58 -7.01
C GLY A 177 -6.17 6.64 -7.24
N GLN A 178 -6.88 7.18 -6.25
CA GLN A 178 -8.33 7.31 -6.25
C GLN A 178 -8.86 8.02 -7.51
N ASN A 179 -10.04 7.64 -7.97
CA ASN A 179 -10.73 8.28 -9.11
C ASN A 179 -9.90 8.35 -10.41
N ARG A 180 -9.01 7.38 -10.65
CA ARG A 180 -8.09 7.34 -11.81
C ARG A 180 -7.05 8.47 -11.81
N ALA A 181 -6.67 8.96 -10.63
CA ALA A 181 -5.52 9.83 -10.48
C ALA A 181 -4.23 9.03 -10.75
N TYR A 182 -3.86 8.93 -12.04
CA TYR A 182 -2.67 8.17 -12.44
C TYR A 182 -1.40 8.96 -12.14
N LEU A 183 -0.51 8.36 -11.36
CA LEU A 183 0.87 8.79 -11.20
C LEU A 183 1.69 8.10 -12.30
N ASN A 184 1.94 8.82 -13.38
CA ASN A 184 2.67 8.33 -14.55
C ASN A 184 3.82 9.28 -14.90
N GLU A 185 4.50 9.00 -16.01
CA GLU A 185 5.63 9.82 -16.47
C GLU A 185 5.30 11.30 -16.59
N ALA A 186 4.15 11.65 -17.18
CA ALA A 186 3.79 13.04 -17.45
C ALA A 186 3.28 13.78 -16.21
N THR A 187 2.52 13.09 -15.35
CA THR A 187 1.81 13.72 -14.23
C THR A 187 2.61 13.70 -12.94
N PHE A 188 3.57 12.77 -12.79
CA PHE A 188 4.27 12.54 -11.53
C PHE A 188 5.79 12.45 -11.69
N PHE A 189 6.31 11.50 -12.48
CA PHE A 189 7.75 11.23 -12.48
C PHE A 189 8.58 12.35 -13.10
N ARG A 190 8.16 12.92 -14.24
CA ARG A 190 8.87 14.09 -14.81
C ARG A 190 8.87 15.28 -13.85
N PRO A 191 7.73 15.76 -13.30
CA PRO A 191 7.73 16.80 -12.27
C PRO A 191 8.61 16.47 -11.07
N LEU A 192 8.57 15.24 -10.57
CA LEU A 192 9.37 14.80 -9.43
C LEU A 192 10.88 14.88 -9.72
N ARG A 193 11.32 14.43 -10.90
CA ARG A 193 12.72 14.55 -11.34
C ARG A 193 13.15 16.01 -11.47
N GLU A 194 12.32 16.86 -12.03
CA GLU A 194 12.61 18.29 -12.13
C GLU A 194 12.77 18.93 -10.74
N MET A 195 11.90 18.58 -9.79
CA MET A 195 12.03 19.01 -8.39
C MET A 195 13.32 18.46 -7.74
N HIS A 196 13.70 17.21 -8.02
CA HIS A 196 14.97 16.64 -7.57
C HIS A 196 16.19 17.44 -8.06
N ILE A 197 16.23 17.75 -9.37
CA ILE A 197 17.32 18.53 -9.98
C ILE A 197 17.46 19.91 -9.32
N ARG A 198 16.33 20.55 -8.97
CA ARG A 198 16.29 21.84 -8.27
C ARG A 198 16.60 21.76 -6.77
N GLY A 199 16.80 20.55 -6.21
CA GLY A 199 16.96 20.36 -4.76
C GLY A 199 15.70 20.71 -3.97
N GLU A 200 14.53 20.52 -4.59
CA GLU A 200 13.22 20.86 -4.02
C GLU A 200 12.59 19.75 -3.18
N ILE A 201 13.14 18.54 -3.26
CA ILE A 201 12.67 17.36 -2.52
C ILE A 201 13.79 16.78 -1.66
N PRO A 202 13.47 16.03 -0.59
CA PRO A 202 14.46 15.22 0.10
C PRO A 202 15.07 14.14 -0.80
N PRO A 203 16.26 13.61 -0.45
CA PRO A 203 16.74 12.37 -1.04
C PRO A 203 15.76 11.24 -0.73
N ILE A 204 15.34 10.52 -1.77
CA ILE A 204 14.51 9.32 -1.66
C ILE A 204 15.45 8.13 -1.51
N ARG A 205 15.40 7.43 -0.39
CA ARG A 205 16.28 6.29 -0.13
C ARG A 205 15.69 5.03 -0.75
N THR A 206 14.50 4.63 -0.31
CA THR A 206 13.85 3.41 -0.80
C THR A 206 12.43 3.65 -1.29
N VAL A 207 12.00 2.83 -2.25
CA VAL A 207 10.61 2.77 -2.69
C VAL A 207 10.14 1.32 -2.70
N TYR A 208 9.20 0.99 -1.83
CA TYR A 208 8.53 -0.31 -1.81
C TYR A 208 7.21 -0.23 -2.58
N GLN A 209 7.12 -0.93 -3.72
CA GLN A 209 5.94 -0.86 -4.59
C GLN A 209 5.13 -2.16 -4.56
N MET A 210 4.01 -2.14 -3.85
CA MET A 210 2.97 -3.16 -3.91
C MET A 210 1.87 -2.71 -4.87
N ASN A 211 2.18 -2.80 -6.16
CA ASN A 211 1.22 -2.65 -7.26
C ASN A 211 1.57 -3.63 -8.39
N CYS A 212 0.61 -3.87 -9.27
CA CYS A 212 0.83 -4.71 -10.45
C CYS A 212 1.78 -4.05 -11.43
N MET A 213 2.61 -4.86 -12.09
CA MET A 213 3.57 -4.44 -13.13
C MET A 213 4.54 -3.33 -12.67
N ALA A 214 4.85 -3.27 -11.37
CA ALA A 214 5.65 -2.20 -10.76
C ALA A 214 7.07 -2.10 -11.34
N GLY A 215 7.62 -3.20 -11.86
CA GLY A 215 8.90 -3.23 -12.55
C GLY A 215 8.99 -2.28 -13.75
N THR A 216 7.86 -1.89 -14.35
CA THR A 216 7.83 -0.87 -15.42
C THR A 216 8.17 0.54 -14.93
N LEU A 217 8.25 0.76 -13.62
CA LEU A 217 8.52 2.07 -13.00
C LEU A 217 9.91 2.13 -12.34
N PHE A 218 10.70 1.05 -12.36
CA PHE A 218 12.01 1.02 -11.68
C PHE A 218 12.94 2.12 -12.18
N ASP A 219 13.11 2.23 -13.50
CA ASP A 219 13.98 3.25 -14.10
C ASP A 219 13.49 4.67 -13.78
N GLN A 220 12.18 4.87 -13.63
CA GLN A 220 11.62 6.17 -13.28
C GLN A 220 11.98 6.58 -11.85
N TRP A 221 11.92 5.65 -10.89
CA TRP A 221 12.35 5.91 -9.52
C TRP A 221 13.87 6.10 -9.41
N LEU A 222 14.66 5.29 -10.11
CA LEU A 222 16.11 5.43 -10.14
C LEU A 222 16.55 6.76 -10.78
N ALA A 223 15.86 7.22 -11.83
CA ALA A 223 16.13 8.51 -12.47
C ALA A 223 15.79 9.72 -11.58
N VAL A 224 14.98 9.54 -10.54
CA VAL A 224 14.76 10.55 -9.48
C VAL A 224 15.91 10.56 -8.45
N GLY A 225 16.84 9.60 -8.52
CA GLY A 225 17.93 9.44 -7.55
C GLY A 225 17.58 8.53 -6.38
N THR A 226 16.58 7.65 -6.53
CA THR A 226 16.26 6.64 -5.51
C THR A 226 17.39 5.63 -5.40
N LEU A 227 17.82 5.26 -4.17
CA LEU A 227 18.89 4.27 -4.02
C LEU A 227 18.44 2.86 -4.35
N ALA A 228 17.25 2.47 -3.90
CA ALA A 228 16.68 1.15 -4.16
C ALA A 228 15.17 1.21 -4.34
N VAL A 229 14.67 0.40 -5.26
CA VAL A 229 13.24 0.24 -5.52
C VAL A 229 12.90 -1.23 -5.65
N CYS A 230 11.77 -1.65 -5.09
CA CYS A 230 11.25 -2.99 -5.30
C CYS A 230 9.80 -2.96 -5.80
N GLY A 231 9.38 -4.06 -6.44
CA GLY A 231 8.07 -4.22 -7.05
C GLY A 231 7.94 -5.56 -7.75
N THR A 232 6.75 -5.93 -8.22
CA THR A 232 6.62 -7.11 -9.12
C THR A 232 7.38 -6.89 -10.43
N SER A 233 7.58 -7.94 -11.23
CA SER A 233 8.12 -7.77 -12.59
C SER A 233 7.22 -6.86 -13.45
N SER A 234 7.71 -6.46 -14.62
CA SER A 234 7.01 -5.58 -15.57
C SER A 234 5.80 -6.23 -16.27
N ASP A 235 5.62 -7.52 -16.09
CA ASP A 235 4.56 -8.35 -16.68
C ASP A 235 3.74 -9.15 -15.65
N SER A 236 4.10 -9.09 -14.37
CA SER A 236 3.38 -9.79 -13.30
C SER A 236 2.44 -8.92 -12.49
N LEU A 237 1.41 -9.58 -11.94
CA LEU A 237 0.45 -9.00 -11.01
C LEU A 237 0.92 -9.22 -9.57
N ASN A 238 0.58 -8.31 -8.66
CA ASN A 238 0.78 -8.52 -7.23
C ASN A 238 -0.49 -9.11 -6.63
N MET A 239 -0.48 -10.41 -6.36
CA MET A 239 -1.59 -11.17 -5.79
C MET A 239 -1.35 -11.52 -4.32
N MET A 240 -0.36 -10.91 -3.67
CA MET A 240 0.04 -11.22 -2.29
C MET A 240 0.07 -9.97 -1.40
N PRO A 241 -1.06 -9.28 -1.16
CA PRO A 241 -1.08 -8.00 -0.44
C PRO A 241 -0.51 -8.07 0.98
N THR A 242 -0.57 -9.24 1.64
CA THR A 242 -0.05 -9.37 3.01
C THR A 242 1.48 -9.49 3.10
N GLN A 243 2.19 -9.64 1.97
CA GLN A 243 3.66 -9.65 1.96
C GLN A 243 4.27 -8.33 2.45
N TYR A 244 3.52 -7.22 2.34
CA TYR A 244 3.91 -5.91 2.83
C TYR A 244 4.08 -5.91 4.35
N PHE A 245 3.18 -6.54 5.09
CA PHE A 245 3.25 -6.54 6.56
C PHE A 245 4.47 -7.33 7.06
N ALA A 246 4.78 -8.43 6.38
CA ALA A 246 5.99 -9.19 6.64
C ALA A 246 7.24 -8.37 6.30
N PHE A 247 7.29 -7.73 5.11
CA PHE A 247 8.35 -6.80 4.73
C PHE A 247 8.55 -5.71 5.79
N LEU A 248 7.50 -4.98 6.14
CA LEU A 248 7.54 -3.87 7.08
C LEU A 248 8.11 -4.33 8.42
N ARG A 249 7.68 -5.48 8.92
CA ARG A 249 8.20 -6.04 10.17
C ARG A 249 9.69 -6.36 10.09
N HIS A 250 10.17 -6.95 9.01
CA HIS A 250 11.61 -7.25 8.82
C HIS A 250 12.42 -5.96 8.65
N TRP A 251 11.90 -5.00 7.89
CA TRP A 251 12.49 -3.68 7.68
C TRP A 251 12.62 -2.89 8.98
N LEU A 252 11.56 -2.83 9.78
CA LEU A 252 11.57 -2.14 11.09
C LEU A 252 12.48 -2.83 12.12
N ARG A 253 12.83 -4.10 11.92
CA ARG A 253 13.83 -4.84 12.73
C ARG A 253 15.28 -4.62 12.25
N GLY A 254 15.50 -3.75 11.27
CA GLY A 254 16.83 -3.34 10.83
C GLY A 254 17.46 -4.26 9.79
N LYS A 255 16.68 -5.15 9.15
CA LYS A 255 17.17 -5.83 7.93
C LYS A 255 17.48 -4.79 6.84
N SER A 256 18.39 -5.12 5.93
CA SER A 256 18.56 -4.35 4.69
C SER A 256 17.26 -4.32 3.90
N PHE A 257 17.10 -3.33 3.01
CA PHE A 257 15.90 -3.24 2.19
C PHE A 257 15.70 -4.52 1.36
N ALA A 258 16.81 -5.01 0.77
CA ALA A 258 16.87 -6.28 0.07
C ALA A 258 16.35 -7.47 0.89
N ASP A 259 16.94 -7.67 2.07
CA ASP A 259 16.61 -8.82 2.90
C ASP A 259 15.21 -8.73 3.47
N ALA A 260 14.71 -7.53 3.75
CA ALA A 260 13.35 -7.31 4.21
C ALA A 260 12.32 -7.68 3.11
N VAL A 261 12.57 -7.29 1.85
CA VAL A 261 11.70 -7.60 0.70
C VAL A 261 11.67 -9.11 0.48
N LEU A 262 12.83 -9.75 0.38
CA LEU A 262 12.95 -11.19 0.17
C LEU A 262 12.32 -11.99 1.32
N ALA A 263 12.54 -11.58 2.57
CA ALA A 263 11.94 -12.24 3.72
C ALA A 263 10.41 -12.06 3.76
N GLY A 264 9.90 -10.89 3.38
CA GLY A 264 8.46 -10.64 3.31
C GLY A 264 7.75 -11.56 2.31
N TYR A 265 8.34 -11.73 1.13
CA TYR A 265 7.83 -12.66 0.12
C TYR A 265 7.93 -14.12 0.59
N ALA A 266 9.12 -14.55 1.04
CA ALA A 266 9.36 -15.94 1.46
C ALA A 266 8.45 -16.38 2.61
N GLU A 267 8.16 -15.49 3.55
CA GLU A 267 7.30 -15.78 4.70
C GLU A 267 5.83 -15.95 4.31
N THR A 268 5.34 -15.14 3.37
CA THR A 268 3.92 -15.13 3.01
C THR A 268 3.57 -16.12 1.90
N ARG A 269 4.52 -16.43 1.02
CA ARG A 269 4.34 -17.32 -0.13
C ARG A 269 3.65 -18.66 0.20
N PRO A 270 4.03 -19.43 1.24
CA PRO A 270 3.40 -20.73 1.51
C PRO A 270 1.89 -20.63 1.80
N ALA A 271 1.44 -19.53 2.39
CA ALA A 271 0.01 -19.30 2.62
C ALA A 271 -0.72 -19.05 1.30
N TYR A 272 -0.14 -18.25 0.40
CA TYR A 272 -0.73 -17.96 -0.90
C TYR A 272 -0.65 -19.13 -1.88
N GLU A 273 0.38 -19.97 -1.84
CA GLU A 273 0.42 -21.19 -2.65
C GLU A 273 -0.70 -22.16 -2.28
N ARG A 274 -1.06 -22.25 -0.99
CA ARG A 274 -2.24 -23.03 -0.56
C ARG A 274 -3.55 -22.40 -1.01
N LEU A 275 -3.64 -21.07 -0.86
CA LEU A 275 -4.81 -20.29 -1.19
C LEU A 275 -5.09 -20.26 -2.71
N TYR A 276 -4.03 -20.23 -3.51
CA TYR A 276 -4.05 -20.37 -4.96
C TYR A 276 -3.66 -21.78 -5.40
N SER A 277 -4.06 -22.83 -4.69
CA SER A 277 -3.66 -24.21 -5.02
C SER A 277 -4.07 -24.65 -6.45
N GLY A 278 -5.10 -24.04 -7.03
CA GLY A 278 -5.47 -24.22 -8.45
C GLY A 278 -4.65 -23.39 -9.45
N HIS A 279 -3.95 -22.36 -8.98
CA HIS A 279 -3.15 -21.42 -9.78
C HIS A 279 -1.89 -20.94 -9.03
N PRO A 280 -0.97 -21.85 -8.63
CA PRO A 280 0.16 -21.49 -7.77
C PRO A 280 1.12 -20.48 -8.41
N ALA A 281 1.11 -20.37 -9.74
CA ALA A 281 1.84 -19.33 -10.48
C ALA A 281 1.50 -17.91 -10.01
N LEU A 282 0.27 -17.64 -9.56
CA LEU A 282 -0.13 -16.32 -9.05
C LEU A 282 0.68 -15.89 -7.81
N ALA A 283 1.05 -16.85 -6.95
CA ALA A 283 1.94 -16.57 -5.82
C ALA A 283 3.37 -16.32 -6.30
N VAL A 284 3.85 -17.09 -7.28
CA VAL A 284 5.21 -16.96 -7.82
C VAL A 284 5.41 -15.63 -8.57
N GLU A 285 4.43 -15.23 -9.38
CA GLU A 285 4.42 -13.96 -10.14
C GLU A 285 4.36 -12.74 -9.21
N SER A 286 3.86 -12.92 -7.98
CA SER A 286 3.84 -11.86 -6.96
C SER A 286 5.20 -11.61 -6.30
N ALA A 287 6.26 -12.32 -6.74
CA ALA A 287 7.61 -12.09 -6.28
C ALA A 287 8.04 -10.64 -6.50
N MET A 288 8.60 -10.04 -5.45
CA MET A 288 9.08 -8.68 -5.48
C MET A 288 10.54 -8.68 -5.96
N LEU A 289 10.75 -8.16 -7.17
CA LEU A 289 12.06 -7.87 -7.73
C LEU A 289 12.59 -6.56 -7.15
N MET A 290 13.89 -6.35 -7.29
CA MET A 290 14.53 -5.10 -6.91
C MET A 290 15.40 -4.55 -8.03
N SER A 291 15.59 -3.24 -7.99
CA SER A 291 16.61 -2.52 -8.76
C SER A 291 17.28 -1.46 -7.88
N GLY A 292 18.52 -1.09 -8.24
CA GLY A 292 19.37 -0.22 -7.44
C GLY A 292 20.17 -0.94 -6.34
N ASP A 293 20.82 -0.17 -5.48
CA ASP A 293 21.69 -0.68 -4.41
C ASP A 293 20.89 -0.91 -3.11
N GLY A 294 20.13 -2.01 -3.11
CA GLY A 294 19.31 -2.40 -1.97
C GLY A 294 20.09 -2.89 -0.74
N THR A 295 21.40 -3.16 -0.87
CA THR A 295 22.25 -3.59 0.27
C THR A 295 22.83 -2.38 1.00
N GLN A 296 23.11 -1.27 0.29
CA GLN A 296 23.49 0.00 0.91
C GLN A 296 22.32 0.77 1.53
N ALA A 297 21.08 0.45 1.14
CA ALA A 297 19.88 0.96 1.77
C ALA A 297 19.63 0.32 3.15
N LEU A 298 20.59 0.45 4.07
CA LEU A 298 20.43 0.12 5.47
C LEU A 298 19.60 1.21 6.16
N ARG A 299 18.83 0.81 7.18
CA ARG A 299 18.34 1.79 8.14
C ARG A 299 19.52 2.25 8.99
N PRO A 300 19.79 3.57 9.14
CA PRO A 300 20.78 4.06 10.07
C PRO A 300 20.60 3.40 11.42
N ALA A 301 21.68 2.81 11.93
CA ALA A 301 21.69 2.05 13.18
C ALA A 301 21.34 2.90 14.43
N GLY A 302 21.12 4.21 14.27
CA GLY A 302 20.86 5.17 15.35
C GLY A 302 19.42 5.24 15.87
N ALA A 303 18.46 4.54 15.26
CA ALA A 303 17.11 4.39 15.83
C ALA A 303 17.03 3.08 16.62
N THR A 304 17.84 2.92 17.67
CA THR A 304 17.37 2.16 18.83
C THR A 304 16.06 2.84 19.22
N ALA A 305 14.98 2.06 19.35
CA ALA A 305 13.68 2.60 19.73
C ALA A 305 13.91 3.57 20.89
N ARG A 306 13.69 4.88 20.67
CA ARG A 306 13.94 5.88 21.71
C ARG A 306 13.13 5.40 22.89
N THR A 307 13.81 4.96 23.94
CA THR A 307 13.15 4.51 25.15
C THR A 307 12.31 5.71 25.56
N SER A 308 10.99 5.57 25.47
CA SER A 308 10.09 6.63 25.91
C SER A 308 10.52 6.99 27.33
N PRO A 309 10.77 8.27 27.64
CA PRO A 309 11.12 8.65 29.00
C PRO A 309 10.06 8.05 29.93
N PRO A 310 10.45 7.45 31.07
CA PRO A 310 9.49 6.86 31.98
C PRO A 310 8.42 7.91 32.33
N PRO A 311 7.14 7.52 32.46
CA PRO A 311 6.08 8.45 32.82
C PRO A 311 6.52 9.18 34.09
N SER A 312 6.53 10.51 34.04
CA SER A 312 6.89 11.36 35.16
C SER A 312 5.94 11.04 36.31
N GLY A 313 6.40 10.21 37.24
CA GLY A 313 5.67 9.89 38.45
C GLY A 313 5.42 11.18 39.21
N THR A 314 4.16 11.52 39.38
CA THR A 314 3.71 12.51 40.35
C THR A 314 4.27 12.08 41.71
N ARG A 315 5.16 12.90 42.28
CA ARG A 315 5.52 12.79 43.69
C ARG A 315 4.23 13.00 44.51
N PRO A 316 3.89 12.10 45.43
CA PRO A 316 2.96 12.44 46.49
C PRO A 316 3.65 13.43 47.45
N ASP A 317 2.96 14.52 47.74
CA ASP A 317 3.25 15.43 48.85
C ASP A 317 2.95 14.76 50.20
#